data_AF-A0A0T6XS70-F1
#
_entry.id   AF-A0A0T6XS70-F1
#
_cell.length_a   1.000
_cell.length_b   1.000
_cell.length_c   1.000
_cell.angle_alpha   90.00
_cell.angle_beta   90.00
_cell.angle_gamma   90.00
#
_symmetry.space_group_name_H-M   'P 1'
#
loop_
_entity.id
_entity.type
_entity.pdbx_description
1 polymer ?
#
loop_
_entity_poly.entity_id
_entity_poly.type
_entity_poly.pdbx_seq_one_letter_code
_entity_poly.pdbx_strand_id
1 'polypeptide(L)'
;MTKSGGALTKANLRVDASPLLAAQTVRIVPTAAQVRSAGAIGPEDFALVTNNIDRALCTGLSERFKVVAANQPADLIVRATVTDIVKTNRAAAATSTVASLGVGAVFAVPVPRLPIGLGGLSVEAEAVGQDGSQAAAMVWARGANMLTTRARISMIGDAYSLASAFGNDFARMLVAGRDPFHGSTTGLSLQKMKASLGGDPKYEACKAFGSASGLKGAVAGQLGLPPAWTDKGAEPVQAAHAIGASAAVAVPNGMLAAPSQTNQ
;
A
#
# COMPACT_ATOMS: atom_id res chain seq x y z
N MET A 1 9.38 1.66 -20.11
CA MET A 1 8.03 1.53 -19.52
C MET A 1 7.00 1.96 -20.56
N THR A 2 5.80 1.42 -20.50
CA THR A 2 4.69 1.69 -21.43
C THR A 2 3.55 2.37 -20.69
N LYS A 3 2.96 3.41 -21.27
CA LYS A 3 1.78 4.09 -20.70
C LYS A 3 0.57 3.15 -20.69
N SER A 4 -0.18 3.16 -19.60
CA SER A 4 -1.41 2.38 -19.41
C SER A 4 -2.31 3.06 -18.36
N GLY A 5 -3.47 2.47 -18.06
CA GLY A 5 -4.37 2.93 -17.01
C GLY A 5 -5.84 2.66 -17.31
N GLY A 6 -6.65 2.70 -16.26
CA GLY A 6 -8.11 2.73 -16.38
C GLY A 6 -8.64 4.16 -16.55
N ALA A 7 -9.97 4.32 -16.61
CA ALA A 7 -10.62 5.63 -16.73
C ALA A 7 -10.19 6.67 -15.67
N LEU A 8 -9.75 6.20 -14.50
CA LEU A 8 -9.39 7.03 -13.34
C LEU A 8 -7.93 6.86 -12.90
N THR A 9 -7.23 5.84 -13.37
CA THR A 9 -5.82 5.58 -13.03
C THR A 9 -4.94 5.98 -14.18
N LYS A 10 -3.84 6.66 -13.89
CA LYS A 10 -2.73 6.80 -14.82
C LYS A 10 -1.59 5.88 -14.36
N ALA A 11 -1.04 5.11 -15.28
CA ALA A 11 0.07 4.22 -14.98
C ALA A 11 1.14 4.20 -16.09
N ASN A 12 2.39 3.96 -15.69
CA ASN A 12 3.45 3.51 -16.60
C ASN A 12 3.90 2.14 -16.11
N LEU A 13 3.99 1.17 -17.01
CA LEU A 13 4.24 -0.22 -16.67
C LEU A 13 5.53 -0.74 -17.33
N ARG A 14 6.23 -1.63 -16.64
CA ARG A 14 7.20 -2.56 -17.22
C ARG A 14 6.76 -3.95 -16.79
N VAL A 15 6.67 -4.86 -17.75
CA VAL A 15 6.30 -6.25 -17.49
C VAL A 15 7.17 -7.15 -18.34
N ASP A 16 7.89 -8.06 -17.69
CA ASP A 16 8.55 -9.20 -18.31
C ASP A 16 7.79 -10.47 -17.89
N ALA A 17 7.01 -11.02 -18.82
CA ALA A 17 6.07 -12.09 -18.51
C ALA A 17 6.76 -13.40 -18.09
N SER A 18 7.91 -13.72 -18.70
CA SER A 18 8.59 -15.00 -18.48
C SER A 18 9.00 -15.21 -17.01
N PRO A 19 9.81 -14.31 -16.39
CA PRO A 19 10.19 -14.47 -14.98
C PRO A 19 9.00 -14.34 -14.04
N LEU A 20 8.01 -13.50 -14.36
CA LEU A 20 6.81 -13.37 -13.53
C LEU A 20 6.03 -14.68 -13.49
N LEU A 21 5.74 -15.29 -14.63
CA LEU A 21 4.94 -16.51 -14.71
C LEU A 21 5.70 -17.74 -14.20
N ALA A 22 7.04 -17.74 -14.26
CA ALA A 22 7.87 -18.80 -13.70
C ALA A 22 7.98 -18.74 -12.16
N ALA A 23 7.89 -17.56 -11.55
CA ALA A 23 8.02 -17.38 -10.11
C ALA A 23 6.87 -18.04 -9.32
N GLN A 24 7.22 -18.72 -8.22
CA GLN A 24 6.28 -19.38 -7.32
C GLN A 24 6.17 -18.69 -5.96
N THR A 25 7.24 -18.04 -5.53
CA THR A 25 7.34 -17.40 -4.22
C THR A 25 7.54 -15.90 -4.34
N VAL A 26 6.94 -15.16 -3.42
CA VAL A 26 7.10 -13.71 -3.34
C VAL A 26 7.38 -13.28 -1.90
N ARG A 27 8.30 -12.33 -1.75
CA ARG A 27 8.54 -11.62 -0.50
C ARG A 27 8.17 -10.16 -0.69
N ILE A 28 7.35 -9.65 0.20
CA ILE A 28 6.95 -8.24 0.22
C ILE A 28 7.85 -7.52 1.22
N VAL A 29 8.56 -6.50 0.74
CA VAL A 29 9.26 -5.56 1.61
C VAL A 29 8.27 -4.49 2.04
N PRO A 30 8.21 -4.11 3.34
CA PRO A 30 7.28 -3.09 3.81
C PRO A 30 7.34 -1.82 2.96
N THR A 31 6.17 -1.29 2.62
CA THR A 31 6.07 -0.11 1.76
C THR A 31 6.71 1.10 2.44
N ALA A 32 7.64 1.76 1.74
CA ALA A 32 8.27 2.98 2.19
C ALA A 32 7.46 4.22 1.77
N ALA A 33 7.76 5.37 2.38
CA ALA A 33 7.20 6.66 1.98
C ALA A 33 8.35 7.65 1.72
N GLN A 34 8.40 8.21 0.51
CA GLN A 34 9.30 9.29 0.12
C GLN A 34 8.46 10.45 -0.41
N VAL A 35 7.68 11.07 0.49
CA VAL A 35 6.70 12.08 0.11
C VAL A 35 7.31 13.47 0.14
N ARG A 36 7.40 14.09 -1.04
CA ARG A 36 7.85 15.49 -1.21
C ARG A 36 6.94 16.52 -0.52
N SER A 37 5.67 16.18 -0.34
CA SER A 37 4.62 17.05 0.24
C SER A 37 4.42 16.80 1.76
N ALA A 38 5.51 16.70 2.52
CA ALA A 38 5.50 16.25 3.93
C ALA A 38 4.88 17.24 4.95
N GLY A 39 4.59 18.49 4.56
CA GLY A 39 4.37 19.58 5.52
C GLY A 39 3.16 19.49 6.48
N ALA A 40 2.32 18.43 6.47
CA ALA A 40 1.34 18.22 7.54
C ALA A 40 0.76 16.78 7.67
N ILE A 41 1.44 15.74 7.16
CA ILE A 41 0.99 14.35 7.34
C ILE A 41 1.92 13.70 8.38
N GLY A 42 1.35 13.21 9.48
CA GLY A 42 2.10 12.57 10.56
C GLY A 42 2.59 11.16 10.19
N PRO A 43 3.63 10.64 10.86
CA PRO A 43 4.16 9.30 10.62
C PRO A 43 3.11 8.19 10.82
N GLU A 44 2.18 8.37 11.74
CA GLU A 44 1.07 7.44 11.99
C GLU A 44 0.08 7.36 10.81
N ASP A 45 -0.20 8.49 10.16
CA ASP A 45 -1.06 8.56 8.98
C ASP A 45 -0.36 7.88 7.79
N PHE A 46 0.95 8.07 7.63
CA PHE A 46 1.74 7.35 6.62
C PHE A 46 1.68 5.84 6.84
N ALA A 47 1.86 5.38 8.09
CA ALA A 47 1.81 3.97 8.44
C ALA A 47 0.46 3.33 8.07
N LEU A 48 -0.66 4.04 8.21
CA LEU A 48 -1.97 3.53 7.79
C LEU A 48 -2.05 3.31 6.27
N VAL A 49 -1.50 4.23 5.48
CA VAL A 49 -1.49 4.11 4.01
C VAL A 49 -0.56 2.99 3.57
N THR A 50 0.67 2.94 4.08
CA THR A 50 1.67 1.92 3.70
C THR A 50 1.25 0.51 4.14
N ASN A 51 0.74 0.33 5.35
CA ASN A 51 0.19 -0.95 5.81
C ASN A 51 -1.00 -1.40 4.95
N ASN A 52 -1.85 -0.48 4.49
CA ASN A 52 -2.94 -0.84 3.59
C ASN A 52 -2.45 -1.27 2.20
N ILE A 53 -1.41 -0.63 1.66
CA ILE A 53 -0.74 -1.10 0.44
C ILE A 53 -0.22 -2.52 0.64
N ASP A 54 0.53 -2.77 1.71
CA ASP A 54 1.15 -4.07 1.98
C ASP A 54 0.11 -5.18 2.17
N ARG A 55 -0.99 -4.91 2.89
CA ARG A 55 -2.10 -5.88 3.03
C ARG A 55 -2.77 -6.20 1.69
N ALA A 56 -2.98 -5.19 0.84
CA ALA A 56 -3.58 -5.38 -0.48
C ALA A 56 -2.65 -6.19 -1.40
N LEU A 57 -1.35 -5.88 -1.39
CA LEU A 57 -0.33 -6.67 -2.09
C LEU A 57 -0.31 -8.11 -1.60
N CYS A 58 -0.29 -8.34 -0.29
CA CYS A 58 -0.26 -9.68 0.29
C CYS A 58 -1.49 -10.50 -0.12
N THR A 59 -2.67 -9.89 -0.03
CA THR A 59 -3.93 -10.53 -0.43
C THR A 59 -3.93 -10.85 -1.92
N GLY A 60 -3.58 -9.88 -2.77
CA GLY A 60 -3.61 -10.06 -4.23
C GLY A 60 -2.57 -11.05 -4.72
N LEU A 61 -1.34 -10.99 -4.22
CA LEU A 61 -0.25 -11.87 -4.65
C LEU A 61 -0.48 -13.32 -4.19
N SER A 62 -1.13 -13.51 -3.04
CA SER A 62 -1.45 -14.84 -2.50
C SER A 62 -2.43 -15.65 -3.37
N GLU A 63 -3.02 -15.05 -4.40
CA GLU A 63 -3.83 -15.75 -5.40
C GLU A 63 -3.02 -16.75 -6.21
N ARG A 64 -1.74 -16.44 -6.47
CA ARG A 64 -0.84 -17.33 -7.24
C ARG A 64 0.44 -17.66 -6.50
N PHE A 65 1.04 -16.67 -5.86
CA PHE A 65 2.33 -16.84 -5.21
C PHE A 65 2.18 -17.36 -3.77
N LYS A 66 3.15 -18.16 -3.34
CA LYS A 66 3.40 -18.38 -1.92
C LYS A 66 4.08 -17.13 -1.35
N VAL A 67 3.38 -16.41 -0.47
CA VAL A 67 3.98 -15.27 0.22
C VAL A 67 4.85 -15.79 1.37
N VAL A 68 6.14 -15.49 1.33
CA VAL A 68 7.12 -15.96 2.32
C VAL A 68 7.50 -14.87 3.32
N ALA A 69 8.03 -15.27 4.47
CA ALA A 69 8.48 -14.36 5.51
C ALA A 69 9.71 -13.53 5.08
N ALA A 70 9.95 -12.40 5.74
CA ALA A 70 11.02 -11.47 5.39
C ALA A 70 12.42 -12.11 5.36
N ASN A 71 12.67 -13.10 6.21
CA ASN A 71 13.94 -13.83 6.33
C ASN A 71 14.07 -15.02 5.36
N GLN A 72 13.06 -15.31 4.53
CA GLN A 72 13.10 -16.43 3.58
C GLN A 72 13.43 -15.94 2.17
N PRO A 73 14.17 -16.73 1.36
CA PRO A 73 14.38 -16.43 -0.05
C PRO A 73 13.05 -16.49 -0.82
N ALA A 74 12.94 -15.69 -1.89
CA ALA A 74 11.79 -15.66 -2.77
C ALA A 74 12.24 -15.46 -4.22
N ASP A 75 11.47 -15.99 -5.17
CA ASP A 75 11.69 -15.81 -6.60
C ASP A 75 11.53 -14.34 -7.01
N LEU A 76 10.56 -13.66 -6.38
CA LEU A 76 10.33 -12.22 -6.55
C LEU A 76 10.38 -11.48 -5.21
N ILE A 77 11.09 -10.36 -5.20
CA ILE A 77 11.07 -9.39 -4.10
C ILE A 77 10.27 -8.17 -4.58
N VAL A 78 9.15 -7.90 -3.90
CA VAL A 78 8.27 -6.77 -4.20
C VAL A 78 8.59 -5.61 -3.28
N ARG A 79 8.77 -4.43 -3.88
CA ARG A 79 8.97 -3.15 -3.18
C ARG A 79 7.95 -2.15 -3.69
N ALA A 80 7.35 -1.40 -2.77
CA ALA A 80 6.53 -0.25 -3.10
C ALA A 80 6.99 0.96 -2.31
N THR A 81 6.85 2.15 -2.92
CA THR A 81 7.21 3.43 -2.33
C THR A 81 6.13 4.45 -2.65
N VAL A 82 5.52 5.02 -1.62
CA VAL A 82 4.61 6.15 -1.78
C VAL A 82 5.45 7.39 -2.11
N THR A 83 5.24 7.95 -3.31
CA THR A 83 6.01 9.11 -3.80
C THR A 83 5.28 10.42 -3.61
N ASP A 84 3.95 10.40 -3.55
CA ASP A 84 3.17 11.59 -3.22
C ASP A 84 1.80 11.25 -2.61
N ILE A 85 1.34 12.14 -1.73
CA ILE A 85 -0.01 12.11 -1.18
C ILE A 85 -0.61 13.51 -1.33
N VAL A 86 -1.70 13.60 -2.09
CA VAL A 86 -2.53 14.81 -2.13
C VAL A 86 -3.52 14.74 -0.97
N LYS A 87 -3.47 15.74 -0.08
CA LYS A 87 -4.30 15.78 1.13
C LYS A 87 -5.78 15.92 0.78
N THR A 88 -6.61 15.19 1.51
CA THR A 88 -8.05 15.42 1.54
C THR A 88 -8.36 16.62 2.43
N ASN A 89 -9.21 17.55 1.99
CA ASN A 89 -9.65 18.66 2.84
C ASN A 89 -10.68 18.13 3.86
N ARG A 90 -10.30 18.09 5.14
CA ARG A 90 -11.14 17.55 6.24
C ARG A 90 -12.48 18.28 6.38
N ALA A 91 -12.51 19.60 6.21
CA ALA A 91 -13.75 20.38 6.34
C ALA A 91 -14.72 20.06 5.19
N ALA A 92 -14.20 20.03 3.96
CA ALA A 92 -14.98 19.64 2.78
C ALA A 92 -15.47 18.18 2.86
N ALA A 93 -14.64 17.28 3.39
CA ALA A 93 -15.01 15.89 3.63
C ALA A 93 -16.10 15.75 4.70
N ALA A 94 -16.02 16.52 5.81
CA ALA A 94 -17.06 16.55 6.84
C ALA A 94 -18.41 17.05 6.29
N THR A 95 -18.41 18.12 5.50
CA THR A 95 -19.62 18.62 4.83
C THR A 95 -20.19 17.58 3.86
N SER A 96 -19.33 16.90 3.10
CA SER A 96 -19.75 15.83 2.18
C SER A 96 -20.33 14.62 2.89
N THR A 97 -19.80 14.26 4.06
CA THR A 97 -20.35 13.17 4.90
C THR A 97 -21.73 13.54 5.43
N VAL A 98 -21.92 14.76 5.98
CA VAL A 98 -23.24 15.21 6.46
C VAL A 98 -24.27 15.27 5.34
N ALA A 99 -23.90 15.80 4.17
CA ALA A 99 -24.79 15.85 3.01
C ALA A 99 -25.17 14.44 2.51
N SER A 100 -24.23 13.49 2.51
CA SER A 100 -24.48 12.13 2.04
C SER A 100 -25.25 11.26 3.04
N LEU A 101 -25.17 11.54 4.35
CA LEU A 101 -25.98 10.87 5.37
C LEU A 101 -27.49 11.17 5.25
N GLY A 102 -27.86 12.37 4.77
CA GLY A 102 -29.26 12.73 4.54
C GLY A 102 -29.93 12.01 3.36
N VAL A 103 -29.15 11.62 2.35
CA VAL A 103 -29.66 10.98 1.11
C VAL A 103 -29.42 9.47 1.09
N GLY A 104 -28.30 9.00 1.65
CA GLY A 104 -27.87 7.59 1.63
C GLY A 104 -28.55 6.70 2.68
N ALA A 105 -29.21 7.28 3.69
CA ALA A 105 -29.99 6.51 4.66
C ALA A 105 -31.33 6.01 4.09
N VAL A 106 -31.84 6.64 3.02
CA VAL A 106 -33.15 6.35 2.42
C VAL A 106 -33.04 5.44 1.19
N PHE A 107 -31.90 5.46 0.49
CA PHE A 107 -31.68 4.67 -0.73
C PHE A 107 -30.37 3.88 -0.65
N ALA A 108 -30.40 2.58 -0.95
CA ALA A 108 -29.23 1.70 -1.05
C ALA A 108 -28.36 1.97 -2.31
N VAL A 109 -28.26 3.23 -2.71
CA VAL A 109 -27.52 3.70 -3.89
C VAL A 109 -26.29 4.46 -3.41
N PRO A 110 -25.09 4.21 -3.96
CA PRO A 110 -23.89 4.98 -3.60
C PRO A 110 -24.12 6.47 -3.93
N VAL A 111 -24.26 7.31 -2.89
CA VAL A 111 -24.43 8.76 -3.06
C VAL A 111 -23.08 9.40 -3.40
N PRO A 112 -22.95 10.11 -4.53
CA PRO A 112 -21.72 10.81 -4.87
C PRO A 112 -21.36 11.89 -3.83
N ARG A 113 -20.09 11.96 -3.41
CA ARG A 113 -19.60 13.05 -2.52
C ARG A 113 -19.37 14.34 -3.30
N LEU A 114 -19.28 15.51 -2.66
CA LEU A 114 -19.00 16.78 -3.36
C LEU A 114 -17.59 16.77 -4.01
N PRO A 115 -17.37 17.45 -5.16
CA PRO A 115 -16.09 17.45 -5.89
C PRO A 115 -14.98 18.30 -5.25
N ILE A 116 -15.11 18.65 -3.98
CA ILE A 116 -14.21 19.60 -3.30
C ILE A 116 -13.30 18.88 -2.32
N GLY A 117 -12.01 19.23 -2.34
CA GLY A 117 -11.05 18.72 -1.37
C GLY A 117 -10.64 17.25 -1.53
N LEU A 118 -10.70 16.72 -2.74
CA LEU A 118 -10.34 15.33 -3.06
C LEU A 118 -8.84 15.12 -2.89
N GLY A 119 -8.45 14.07 -2.16
CA GLY A 119 -7.07 13.64 -2.06
C GLY A 119 -6.63 12.74 -3.22
N GLY A 120 -5.40 12.26 -3.15
CA GLY A 120 -4.78 11.47 -4.21
C GLY A 120 -3.58 10.70 -3.68
N LEU A 121 -3.19 9.68 -4.43
CA LEU A 121 -2.07 8.82 -4.10
C LEU A 121 -1.24 8.54 -5.35
N SER A 122 0.08 8.67 -5.20
CA SER A 122 1.08 8.26 -6.18
C SER A 122 2.01 7.24 -5.54
N VAL A 123 2.21 6.11 -6.22
CA VAL A 123 3.04 5.00 -5.74
C VAL A 123 3.90 4.49 -6.88
N GLU A 124 5.13 4.16 -6.56
CA GLU A 124 6.03 3.41 -7.42
C GLU A 124 6.25 2.03 -6.83
N ALA A 125 6.23 0.99 -7.66
CA ALA A 125 6.55 -0.35 -7.22
C ALA A 125 7.30 -1.14 -8.26
N GLU A 126 8.06 -2.10 -7.78
CA GLU A 126 8.82 -3.02 -8.59
C GLU A 126 8.79 -4.43 -8.00
N ALA A 127 8.93 -5.41 -8.90
CA ALA A 127 9.21 -6.81 -8.56
C ALA A 127 10.55 -7.19 -9.19
N VAL A 128 11.48 -7.58 -8.35
CA VAL A 128 12.86 -7.91 -8.72
C VAL A 128 13.10 -9.40 -8.53
N GLY A 129 13.69 -10.05 -9.53
CA GLY A 129 14.10 -11.45 -9.48
C GLY A 129 15.31 -11.69 -8.57
N GLN A 130 15.62 -12.95 -8.30
CA GLN A 130 16.80 -13.33 -7.50
C GLN A 130 18.13 -12.89 -8.13
N ASP A 131 18.17 -12.76 -9.44
CA ASP A 131 19.31 -12.28 -10.23
C ASP A 131 19.44 -10.76 -10.25
N GLY A 132 18.56 -10.04 -9.55
CA GLY A 132 18.50 -8.57 -9.55
C GLY A 132 17.82 -7.98 -10.79
N SER A 133 17.29 -8.80 -11.70
CA SER A 133 16.55 -8.32 -12.86
C SER A 133 15.19 -7.77 -12.46
N GLN A 134 14.82 -6.60 -13.01
CA GLN A 134 13.50 -6.03 -12.76
C GLN A 134 12.45 -6.69 -13.68
N ALA A 135 11.77 -7.69 -13.14
CA ALA A 135 10.71 -8.46 -13.80
C ALA A 135 9.44 -7.63 -14.02
N ALA A 136 9.16 -6.68 -13.12
CA ALA A 136 8.06 -5.73 -13.31
C ALA A 136 8.31 -4.40 -12.59
N ALA A 137 7.71 -3.34 -13.12
CA ALA A 137 7.61 -2.05 -12.45
C ALA A 137 6.30 -1.34 -12.80
N MET A 138 5.80 -0.54 -11.87
CA MET A 138 4.60 0.27 -12.04
C MET A 138 4.81 1.62 -11.36
N VAL A 139 4.64 2.69 -12.13
CA VAL A 139 4.39 4.04 -11.60
C VAL A 139 2.88 4.24 -11.71
N TRP A 140 2.20 4.44 -10.58
CA TRP A 140 0.75 4.51 -10.50
C TRP A 140 0.32 5.79 -9.82
N ALA A 141 -0.69 6.45 -10.38
CA ALA A 141 -1.30 7.60 -9.74
C ALA A 141 -2.82 7.58 -9.96
N ARG A 142 -3.56 7.92 -8.90
CA ARG A 142 -5.01 8.14 -8.96
C ARG A 142 -5.40 9.26 -8.01
N GLY A 143 -6.25 10.15 -8.51
CA GLY A 143 -7.00 11.09 -7.67
C GLY A 143 -8.29 10.44 -7.19
N ALA A 144 -8.70 10.73 -5.96
CA ALA A 144 -10.03 10.36 -5.52
C ALA A 144 -11.08 11.18 -6.29
N ASN A 145 -12.25 10.59 -6.52
CA ASN A 145 -13.33 11.22 -7.28
C ASN A 145 -14.68 11.02 -6.60
N MET A 146 -15.68 11.79 -7.03
CA MET A 146 -17.01 11.81 -6.41
C MET A 146 -17.77 10.48 -6.50
N LEU A 147 -17.47 9.67 -7.52
CA LEU A 147 -18.26 8.51 -7.92
C LEU A 147 -17.77 7.21 -7.26
N THR A 148 -16.45 7.01 -7.20
CA THR A 148 -15.85 5.76 -6.70
C THR A 148 -15.20 5.89 -5.33
N THR A 149 -15.10 7.10 -4.77
CA THR A 149 -14.44 7.33 -3.48
C THR A 149 -15.38 8.06 -2.51
N ARG A 150 -15.65 7.46 -1.34
CA ARG A 150 -16.48 8.07 -0.29
C ARG A 150 -15.67 9.09 0.51
N ALA A 151 -16.32 10.17 0.97
CA ALA A 151 -15.68 11.13 1.85
C ALA A 151 -15.36 10.47 3.20
N ARG A 152 -14.13 10.65 3.70
CA ARG A 152 -13.76 10.32 5.08
C ARG A 152 -13.23 11.57 5.74
N ILE A 153 -13.59 11.80 7.00
CA ILE A 153 -13.17 12.97 7.78
C ILE A 153 -11.71 12.77 8.22
N SER A 154 -10.78 12.69 7.27
CA SER A 154 -9.35 12.50 7.49
C SER A 154 -8.55 13.14 6.36
N MET A 155 -7.34 13.64 6.66
CA MET A 155 -6.45 14.24 5.66
C MET A 155 -5.88 13.19 4.70
N ILE A 156 -5.87 11.91 5.09
CA ILE A 156 -5.40 10.78 4.28
C ILE A 156 -6.53 9.84 3.86
N GLY A 157 -7.80 10.19 4.11
CA GLY A 157 -8.92 9.27 3.91
C GLY A 157 -9.01 8.72 2.49
N ASP A 158 -8.71 9.56 1.51
CA ASP A 158 -8.65 9.20 0.10
C ASP A 158 -7.43 8.38 -0.25
N ALA A 159 -6.25 8.80 0.21
CA ALA A 159 -5.00 8.06 0.01
C ALA A 159 -5.08 6.63 0.59
N TYR A 160 -5.66 6.50 1.79
CA TYR A 160 -5.94 5.20 2.41
C TYR A 160 -6.90 4.36 1.56
N SER A 161 -7.97 4.96 1.02
CA SER A 161 -8.92 4.23 0.16
C SER A 161 -8.30 3.82 -1.19
N LEU A 162 -7.37 4.63 -1.71
CA LEU A 162 -6.65 4.40 -2.96
C LEU A 162 -5.52 3.36 -2.80
N ALA A 163 -4.94 3.22 -1.61
CA ALA A 163 -3.89 2.25 -1.31
C ALA A 163 -4.27 0.82 -1.70
N SER A 164 -5.49 0.39 -1.37
CA SER A 164 -5.96 -0.95 -1.73
C SER A 164 -6.18 -1.10 -3.24
N ALA A 165 -6.58 -0.04 -3.94
CA ALA A 165 -6.73 -0.06 -5.40
C ALA A 165 -5.37 -0.24 -6.09
N PHE A 166 -4.36 0.51 -5.66
CA PHE A 166 -2.99 0.35 -6.12
C PHE A 166 -2.47 -1.08 -5.89
N GLY A 167 -2.56 -1.59 -4.65
CA GLY A 167 -2.06 -2.92 -4.32
C GLY A 167 -2.73 -4.03 -5.14
N ASN A 168 -4.03 -3.89 -5.41
CA ASN A 168 -4.76 -4.81 -6.28
C ASN A 168 -4.34 -4.74 -7.76
N ASP A 169 -4.13 -3.54 -8.31
CA ASP A 169 -3.70 -3.36 -9.69
C ASP A 169 -2.29 -3.94 -9.90
N PHE A 170 -1.35 -3.65 -8.99
CA PHE A 170 0.01 -4.17 -9.07
C PHE A 170 0.06 -5.68 -8.87
N ALA A 171 -0.66 -6.22 -7.88
CA ALA A 171 -0.74 -7.66 -7.68
C ALA A 171 -1.34 -8.38 -8.88
N ARG A 172 -2.38 -7.83 -9.51
CA ARG A 172 -2.98 -8.39 -10.73
C ARG A 172 -1.96 -8.43 -11.87
N MET A 173 -1.16 -7.38 -12.03
CA MET A 173 -0.11 -7.33 -13.05
C MET A 173 0.92 -8.46 -12.84
N LEU A 174 1.38 -8.66 -11.60
CA LEU A 174 2.35 -9.71 -11.27
C LEU A 174 1.77 -11.12 -11.39
N VAL A 175 0.52 -11.31 -10.96
CA VAL A 175 -0.17 -12.59 -11.05
C VAL A 175 -0.40 -12.98 -12.51
N ALA A 176 -0.85 -12.03 -13.34
CA ALA A 176 -1.19 -12.28 -14.73
C ALA A 176 0.01 -12.18 -15.70
N GLY A 177 1.13 -11.59 -15.28
CA GLY A 177 2.30 -11.36 -16.12
C GLY A 177 2.03 -10.42 -17.30
N ARG A 178 1.04 -9.53 -17.18
CA ARG A 178 0.58 -8.61 -18.24
C ARG A 178 -0.08 -7.37 -17.66
N ASP A 179 -0.40 -6.41 -18.52
CA ASP A 179 -1.10 -5.18 -18.17
C ASP A 179 -2.40 -5.45 -17.35
N PRO A 180 -2.57 -4.86 -16.15
CA PRO A 180 -3.73 -5.11 -15.29
C PRO A 180 -4.98 -4.30 -15.66
N PHE A 181 -4.86 -3.32 -16.56
CA PHE A 181 -5.92 -2.41 -16.99
C PHE A 181 -6.58 -2.85 -18.30
N HIS A 182 -5.89 -3.67 -19.09
CA HIS A 182 -6.35 -4.15 -20.38
C HIS A 182 -6.49 -5.68 -20.39
N GLY A 183 -7.74 -6.17 -20.47
CA GLY A 183 -8.08 -7.59 -20.54
C GLY A 183 -9.03 -8.05 -19.43
N SER A 184 -9.83 -9.08 -19.69
CA SER A 184 -10.76 -9.65 -18.72
C SER A 184 -10.02 -10.58 -17.75
N THR A 185 -9.68 -10.09 -16.55
CA THR A 185 -9.39 -10.96 -15.41
C THR A 185 -10.60 -10.96 -14.48
N THR A 186 -11.68 -11.58 -14.95
CA THR A 186 -12.90 -11.82 -14.18
C THR A 186 -12.72 -13.08 -13.35
N GLY A 187 -12.00 -12.94 -12.24
CA GLY A 187 -11.97 -13.94 -11.18
C GLY A 187 -12.42 -13.29 -9.87
N LEU A 188 -13.66 -13.55 -9.45
CA LEU A 188 -14.13 -13.18 -8.12
C LEU A 188 -13.40 -14.08 -7.11
N SER A 189 -12.25 -13.64 -6.61
CA SER A 189 -11.47 -14.42 -5.64
C SER A 189 -12.19 -14.44 -4.29
N LEU A 190 -12.71 -15.61 -3.93
CA LEU A 190 -13.36 -15.85 -2.62
C LEU A 190 -12.43 -15.49 -1.45
N GLN A 191 -11.12 -15.63 -1.67
CA GLN A 191 -10.10 -15.25 -0.71
C GLN A 191 -10.00 -13.72 -0.52
N LYS A 192 -10.01 -12.94 -1.62
CA LYS A 192 -10.11 -11.46 -1.54
C LYS A 192 -11.37 -11.03 -0.81
N MET A 193 -12.50 -11.72 -1.07
CA MET A 193 -13.74 -11.47 -0.34
C MET A 193 -13.60 -11.75 1.17
N LYS A 194 -13.10 -12.92 1.55
CA LYS A 194 -12.91 -13.29 2.97
C LYS A 194 -11.97 -12.33 3.70
N ALA A 195 -10.84 -11.99 3.09
CA ALA A 195 -9.89 -11.02 3.65
C ALA A 195 -10.51 -9.61 3.77
N SER A 196 -11.27 -9.17 2.77
CA SER A 196 -11.96 -7.86 2.81
C SER A 196 -13.04 -7.78 3.90
N LEU A 197 -13.61 -8.92 4.31
CA LEU A 197 -14.57 -9.02 5.41
C LEU A 197 -13.90 -9.15 6.79
N GLY A 198 -12.56 -9.12 6.85
CA GLY A 198 -11.80 -9.20 8.10
C GLY A 198 -11.40 -10.62 8.50
N GLY A 199 -11.45 -11.58 7.58
CA GLY A 199 -10.89 -12.91 7.81
C GLY A 199 -9.37 -12.92 7.78
N ASP A 200 -8.76 -13.93 8.42
CA ASP A 200 -7.32 -14.09 8.46
C ASP A 200 -6.69 -14.22 7.06
N PRO A 201 -5.47 -13.68 6.86
CA PRO A 201 -4.76 -13.85 5.59
C PRO A 201 -4.34 -15.31 5.40
N LYS A 202 -4.19 -15.72 4.12
CA LYS A 202 -3.79 -17.10 3.75
C LYS A 202 -2.39 -17.49 4.22
N TYR A 203 -1.49 -16.53 4.36
CA TYR A 203 -0.11 -16.76 4.80
C TYR A 203 0.18 -15.95 6.06
N GLU A 204 0.85 -16.59 7.03
CA GLU A 204 1.31 -15.94 8.28
C GLU A 204 2.19 -14.71 8.01
N ALA A 205 2.99 -14.75 6.93
CA ALA A 205 3.80 -13.61 6.51
C ALA A 205 2.99 -12.33 6.29
N CYS A 206 1.71 -12.43 5.92
CA CYS A 206 0.83 -11.28 5.74
C CYS A 206 0.39 -10.63 7.05
N LYS A 207 0.42 -11.34 8.19
CA LYS A 207 0.03 -10.79 9.50
C LYS A 207 0.97 -9.67 9.95
N ALA A 208 2.22 -9.67 9.44
CA ALA A 208 3.18 -8.61 9.68
C ALA A 208 2.72 -7.22 9.20
N PHE A 209 1.72 -7.15 8.31
CA PHE A 209 1.16 -5.90 7.78
C PHE A 209 -0.14 -5.48 8.49
N GLY A 210 -0.50 -6.18 9.58
CA GLY A 210 -1.74 -5.98 10.32
C GLY A 210 -2.96 -6.61 9.66
N SER A 211 -4.09 -6.58 10.36
CA SER A 211 -5.37 -7.10 9.86
C SER A 211 -6.21 -5.99 9.24
N ALA A 212 -6.97 -6.30 8.18
CA ALA A 212 -7.96 -5.37 7.68
C ALA A 212 -9.03 -5.14 8.76
N SER A 213 -9.55 -3.92 8.85
CA SER A 213 -10.60 -3.54 9.81
C SER A 213 -11.97 -4.22 9.57
N GLY A 214 -12.06 -5.06 8.53
CA GLY A 214 -13.18 -5.96 8.26
C GLY A 214 -14.52 -5.26 8.09
N LEU A 215 -15.60 -5.95 8.46
CA LEU A 215 -16.97 -5.41 8.37
C LEU A 215 -17.14 -4.12 9.20
N LYS A 216 -16.43 -3.98 10.32
CA LYS A 216 -16.42 -2.76 11.13
C LYS A 216 -15.81 -1.57 10.38
N GLY A 217 -14.71 -1.80 9.66
CA GLY A 217 -14.09 -0.81 8.76
C GLY A 217 -14.98 -0.44 7.57
N ALA A 218 -15.74 -1.40 7.03
CA ALA A 218 -16.70 -1.15 5.95
C ALA A 218 -17.85 -0.25 6.41
N VAL A 219 -18.46 -0.54 7.56
CA VAL A 219 -19.53 0.27 8.17
C VAL A 219 -19.01 1.65 8.59
N ALA A 220 -17.86 1.71 9.25
CA ALA A 220 -17.25 2.98 9.63
C ALA A 220 -16.88 3.86 8.43
N GLY A 221 -16.39 3.24 7.35
CA GLY A 221 -16.14 3.92 6.09
C GLY A 221 -17.43 4.41 5.42
N GLN A 222 -18.57 3.72 5.61
CA GLN A 222 -19.88 4.20 5.17
C GLN A 222 -20.36 5.41 5.97
N LEU A 223 -19.98 5.49 7.25
CA LEU A 223 -20.25 6.64 8.11
C LEU A 223 -19.21 7.78 7.95
N GLY A 224 -18.23 7.63 7.05
CA GLY A 224 -17.19 8.62 6.80
C GLY A 224 -16.16 8.76 7.93
N LEU A 225 -16.05 7.77 8.82
CA LEU A 225 -15.15 7.82 9.99
C LEU A 225 -13.66 7.77 9.57
N PRO A 226 -12.76 8.37 10.38
CA PRO A 226 -11.32 8.34 10.12
C PRO A 226 -10.77 6.90 10.06
N PRO A 227 -9.80 6.60 9.16
CA PRO A 227 -9.17 5.27 9.10
C PRO A 227 -8.59 4.80 10.43
N ALA A 228 -7.89 5.70 11.15
CA ALA A 228 -7.27 5.43 12.46
C ALA A 228 -8.23 4.90 13.54
N TRP A 229 -9.54 5.12 13.38
CA TRP A 229 -10.53 4.62 14.33
C TRP A 229 -10.85 3.15 14.14
N THR A 230 -10.61 2.61 12.95
CA THR A 230 -10.95 1.22 12.60
C THR A 230 -9.75 0.37 12.28
N ASP A 231 -8.69 0.97 11.77
CA ASP A 231 -7.43 0.32 11.47
C ASP A 231 -6.42 0.66 12.57
N LYS A 232 -5.90 -0.39 13.21
CA LYS A 232 -4.87 -0.28 14.25
C LYS A 232 -3.45 -0.37 13.68
N GLY A 233 -3.30 -0.60 12.38
CA GLY A 233 -2.01 -0.81 11.74
C GLY A 233 -1.34 -2.13 12.14
N ALA A 234 -0.08 -2.29 11.73
CA ALA A 234 0.80 -3.35 12.21
C ALA A 234 1.35 -3.03 13.62
N GLU A 235 1.72 -4.05 14.40
CA GLU A 235 2.29 -3.84 15.74
C GLU A 235 3.65 -3.09 15.72
N PRO A 236 4.02 -2.38 16.81
CA PRO A 236 5.11 -1.38 16.80
C PRO A 236 6.51 -1.87 16.41
N VAL A 237 6.76 -3.18 16.44
CA VAL A 237 8.07 -3.77 16.07
C VAL A 237 8.43 -3.50 14.60
N GLN A 238 7.46 -3.20 13.73
CA GLN A 238 7.68 -2.87 12.32
C GLN A 238 7.81 -1.36 12.01
N ALA A 239 7.24 -0.47 12.83
CA ALA A 239 7.27 0.98 12.56
C ALA A 239 8.70 1.55 12.52
N ALA A 240 9.64 0.93 13.26
CA ALA A 240 11.04 1.32 13.31
C ALA A 240 11.85 1.02 12.03
N HIS A 241 11.38 0.13 11.15
CA HIS A 241 12.06 -0.20 9.88
C HIS A 241 11.54 0.61 8.68
N ALA A 242 10.33 1.16 8.76
CA ALA A 242 9.73 1.99 7.71
C ALA A 242 10.26 3.45 7.72
N ILE A 243 10.77 3.88 8.88
CA ILE A 243 11.44 5.17 9.05
C ILE A 243 12.93 4.85 9.00
N GLY A 244 13.60 5.18 7.90
CA GLY A 244 15.03 4.94 7.75
C GLY A 244 15.83 5.62 8.86
N ALA A 245 16.05 4.92 9.97
CA ALA A 245 17.04 5.26 10.95
C ALA A 245 18.39 4.86 10.34
N SER A 246 18.98 5.81 9.61
CA SER A 246 20.40 5.81 9.34
C SER A 246 21.12 5.95 10.69
N ALA A 247 21.25 4.85 11.43
CA ALA A 247 22.19 4.78 12.52
C ALA A 247 23.58 4.76 11.89
N ALA A 248 24.18 5.95 11.78
CA ALA A 248 25.61 6.08 11.59
C ALA A 248 26.28 5.16 12.61
N VAL A 249 27.02 4.17 12.11
CA VAL A 249 27.95 3.40 12.93
C VAL A 249 28.94 4.40 13.49
N ALA A 250 28.73 4.79 14.75
CA ALA A 250 29.72 5.52 15.51
C ALA A 250 30.92 4.59 15.65
N VAL A 251 31.98 4.86 14.88
CA VAL A 251 33.30 4.28 15.10
C VAL A 251 33.77 4.79 16.47
N PRO A 252 33.98 3.93 17.49
CA PRO A 252 34.59 4.38 18.72
C PRO A 252 36.07 4.68 18.45
N ASN A 253 36.38 5.95 18.25
CA ASN A 253 37.72 6.47 18.41
C ASN A 253 38.04 6.49 19.91
N GLY A 254 39.01 5.68 20.33
CA GLY A 254 39.64 5.88 21.64
C GLY A 254 40.08 4.61 22.33
N MET A 255 41.17 4.00 21.86
CA MET A 255 42.07 3.31 22.78
C MET A 255 43.50 3.60 22.33
N LEU A 256 44.14 4.53 23.04
CA LEU A 256 45.57 4.72 23.00
C LEU A 256 46.24 3.39 23.35
N ALA A 257 46.97 2.81 22.40
CA ALA A 257 48.01 1.83 22.69
C ALA A 257 49.37 2.54 22.56
N ALA A 258 50.09 2.58 23.68
CA ALA A 258 51.43 3.16 23.79
C ALA A 258 52.46 2.40 22.92
N PRO A 259 53.52 3.06 22.42
CA PRO A 259 54.61 2.37 21.76
C PRO A 259 55.53 1.70 22.81
N SER A 260 55.59 0.37 22.80
CA SER A 260 56.66 -0.38 23.44
C SER A 260 57.90 -0.37 22.55
N GLN A 261 58.94 0.28 23.07
CA GLN A 261 60.34 0.18 22.64
C GLN A 261 60.87 -1.26 22.75
N THR A 262 62.02 -1.52 22.08
CA THR A 262 62.93 -2.70 22.13
C THR A 262 62.40 -3.99 21.47
N ASN A 263 63.15 -4.73 20.64
CA ASN A 263 64.59 -4.98 20.61
C ASN A 263 65.01 -5.64 19.27
N GLN A 264 66.26 -5.35 18.84
CA GLN A 264 67.09 -5.99 17.79
C GLN A 264 66.87 -5.62 16.32
#